data_AF-A0A9N6WSD8-F1
#
_entry.id   AF-A0A9N6WSD8-F1
#
_cell.length_a   1.000
_cell.length_b   1.000
_cell.length_c   1.000
_cell.angle_alpha   90.00
_cell.angle_beta   90.00
_cell.angle_gamma   90.00
#
_symmetry.space_group_name_H-M   'P 1'
#
loop_
_entity.id
_entity.type
_entity.pdbx_description
1 polymer ?
#
loop_
_entity_poly.entity_id
_entity_poly.type
_entity_poly.pdbx_seq_one_letter_code
_entity_poly.pdbx_strand_id
1 'polypeptide(L)'
;MPSNSKLVFYEGQAQELEKQELEMPTGTDLVELHSQLLCIYLCNFDLCNAKFLWKRIPAQEKTVHPILAQIWEVGKKLWLKERNAVFALIRATQWPATIQPYMACLEDVYRQKSLQLIGKAYLSIQAASFAELVGYSDQPEEVEKLLERLQREQGWTCDVAARLIMPKRPAAPNVPLMRNEEQLQSLTSFVSFLEN
;
A
#
# COMPACT_ATOMS: atom_id res chain seq x y z
N MET A 1 -9.77 -4.55 8.65
CA MET A 1 -8.88 -5.66 9.08
C MET A 1 -8.48 -6.68 7.97
N PRO A 2 -9.17 -6.86 6.82
CA PRO A 2 -8.78 -7.89 5.83
C PRO A 2 -7.54 -7.55 4.97
N SER A 3 -7.15 -6.27 4.86
CA SER A 3 -5.98 -5.86 4.07
C SER A 3 -4.66 -6.28 4.71
N ASN A 4 -4.60 -6.37 6.05
CA ASN A 4 -3.35 -6.65 6.77
C ASN A 4 -2.93 -8.11 6.63
N SER A 5 -3.89 -9.05 6.59
CA SER A 5 -3.60 -10.47 6.37
C SER A 5 -3.11 -10.76 4.95
N LYS A 6 -3.59 -10.03 3.94
CA LYS A 6 -3.12 -10.16 2.56
C LYS A 6 -1.66 -9.68 2.41
N LEU A 7 -1.31 -8.57 3.07
CA LEU A 7 0.06 -8.05 3.04
C LEU A 7 1.05 -9.02 3.69
N VAL A 8 0.72 -9.59 4.86
CA VAL A 8 1.58 -10.61 5.52
C VAL A 8 1.75 -11.84 4.63
N PHE A 9 0.69 -12.27 3.95
CA PHE A 9 0.78 -13.37 2.98
C PHE A 9 1.71 -13.03 1.81
N TYR A 10 1.63 -11.81 1.27
CA TYR A 10 2.51 -11.37 0.19
C TYR A 10 3.96 -11.19 0.63
N GLU A 11 4.23 -10.80 1.87
CA GLU A 11 5.59 -10.76 2.41
C GLU A 11 6.23 -12.15 2.41
N GLY A 12 5.52 -13.18 2.90
CA GLY A 12 6.01 -14.56 2.84
C GLY A 12 6.20 -15.04 1.39
N GLN A 13 5.31 -14.64 0.49
CA GLN A 13 5.39 -14.99 -0.93
C GLN A 13 6.58 -14.30 -1.63
N ALA A 14 6.89 -13.04 -1.29
CA ALA A 14 8.06 -12.34 -1.81
C ALA A 14 9.37 -13.05 -1.45
N GLN A 15 9.51 -13.50 -0.20
CA GLN A 15 10.71 -14.23 0.24
C GLN A 15 10.94 -15.51 -0.56
N GLU A 16 9.87 -16.23 -0.87
CA GLU A 16 9.94 -17.44 -1.69
C GLU A 16 10.29 -17.13 -3.15
N LEU A 17 9.69 -16.08 -3.74
CA LEU A 17 10.00 -15.65 -5.11
C LEU A 17 11.43 -15.13 -5.23
N GLU A 18 11.94 -14.40 -4.23
CA GLU A 18 13.33 -13.93 -4.18
C GLU A 18 14.31 -15.11 -4.12
N LYS A 19 14.00 -16.13 -3.32
CA LYS A 19 14.79 -17.36 -3.26
C LYS A 19 14.79 -18.09 -4.60
N GLN A 20 13.63 -18.24 -5.22
CA GLN A 20 13.50 -18.85 -6.54
C GLN A 20 14.30 -18.10 -7.61
N GLU A 21 14.29 -16.76 -7.57
CA GLU A 21 15.10 -15.95 -8.49
C GLU A 21 16.61 -16.26 -8.38
N LEU A 22 17.11 -16.52 -7.16
CA LEU A 22 18.52 -16.81 -6.91
C LEU A 22 18.92 -18.25 -7.28
N GLU A 23 18.00 -19.20 -7.12
CA GLU A 23 18.24 -20.63 -7.38
C GLU A 23 18.11 -20.99 -8.87
N MET A 24 17.42 -20.16 -9.66
CA MET A 24 17.15 -20.43 -11.06
C MET A 24 18.41 -20.28 -11.95
N PRO A 25 18.60 -21.16 -12.94
CA PRO A 25 19.73 -21.06 -13.86
C PRO A 25 19.68 -19.77 -14.70
N THR A 26 20.84 -19.18 -14.95
CA THR A 26 21.01 -18.02 -15.83
C THR A 26 20.45 -18.31 -17.22
N GLY A 27 19.49 -17.49 -17.68
CA GLY A 27 18.86 -17.64 -19.01
C GLY A 27 17.46 -18.25 -18.99
N THR A 28 16.91 -18.57 -17.81
CA THR A 28 15.49 -18.91 -17.65
C THR A 28 14.62 -17.67 -17.83
N ASP A 29 13.47 -17.79 -18.49
CA ASP A 29 12.48 -16.71 -18.54
C ASP A 29 11.86 -16.54 -17.15
N LEU A 30 12.15 -15.41 -16.50
CA LEU A 30 11.72 -15.06 -15.15
C LEU A 30 10.64 -13.97 -15.15
N VAL A 31 10.04 -13.67 -16.30
CA VAL A 31 9.13 -12.52 -16.44
C VAL A 31 7.92 -12.61 -15.52
N GLU A 32 7.32 -13.79 -15.39
CA GLU A 32 6.16 -13.98 -14.50
C GLU A 32 6.56 -13.78 -13.03
N LEU A 33 7.71 -14.33 -12.62
CA LEU A 33 8.27 -14.15 -11.29
C LEU A 33 8.58 -12.67 -11.01
N HIS A 34 9.25 -11.98 -11.94
CA HIS A 34 9.55 -10.55 -11.81
C HIS A 34 8.30 -9.69 -11.78
N SER A 35 7.26 -10.05 -12.54
CA SER A 35 5.98 -9.35 -12.53
C SER A 35 5.29 -9.48 -11.18
N GLN A 36 5.24 -10.68 -10.62
CA GLN A 36 4.67 -10.92 -9.29
C GLN A 36 5.47 -10.20 -8.19
N LEU A 37 6.80 -10.35 -8.19
CA LEU A 37 7.68 -9.73 -7.22
C LEU A 37 7.57 -8.20 -7.25
N LEU A 38 7.53 -7.61 -8.45
CA LEU A 38 7.33 -6.18 -8.63
C LEU A 38 5.97 -5.74 -8.04
N CYS A 39 4.90 -6.48 -8.31
CA CYS A 39 3.58 -6.16 -7.74
C CYS A 39 3.56 -6.24 -6.22
N ILE A 40 4.24 -7.22 -5.62
CA ILE A 40 4.32 -7.37 -4.17
C ILE A 40 5.06 -6.18 -3.54
N TYR A 41 6.21 -5.77 -4.11
CA TYR A 41 6.91 -4.58 -3.63
C TYR A 41 6.04 -3.32 -3.70
N LEU A 42 5.24 -3.16 -4.77
CA LEU A 42 4.28 -2.05 -4.86
C LEU A 42 3.19 -2.14 -3.77
N CYS A 43 2.62 -3.32 -3.52
CA CYS A 43 1.61 -3.54 -2.47
C CYS A 43 2.15 -3.17 -1.08
N ASN A 44 3.42 -3.49 -0.82
CA ASN A 44 4.10 -3.18 0.44
C ASN A 44 4.58 -1.72 0.51
N PHE A 45 4.47 -0.96 -0.57
CA PHE A 45 5.02 0.39 -0.73
C PHE A 45 6.55 0.45 -0.60
N ASP A 46 7.23 -0.67 -0.87
CA ASP A 46 8.68 -0.73 -0.97
C ASP A 46 9.12 -0.30 -2.37
N LEU A 47 8.97 0.99 -2.63
CA LEU A 47 9.24 1.55 -3.95
C LEU A 47 10.74 1.50 -4.31
N CYS A 48 11.62 1.46 -3.30
CA CYS A 48 13.06 1.35 -3.49
C CYS A 48 13.42 -0.02 -4.08
N ASN A 49 12.96 -1.11 -3.45
CA ASN A 49 13.22 -2.45 -3.96
C ASN A 49 12.51 -2.70 -5.29
N ALA A 50 11.29 -2.17 -5.49
CA ALA A 50 10.64 -2.17 -6.81
C ALA A 50 11.51 -1.51 -7.90
N LYS A 51 12.12 -0.36 -7.60
CA LYS A 51 13.01 0.36 -8.53
C LYS A 51 14.28 -0.42 -8.83
N PHE A 52 14.89 -1.04 -7.82
CA PHE A 52 16.11 -1.83 -8.02
C PHE A 52 15.83 -3.10 -8.81
N LEU A 53 14.73 -3.78 -8.54
CA LEU A 53 14.26 -4.91 -9.35
C LEU A 53 14.08 -4.49 -10.81
N TRP A 54 13.33 -3.40 -11.07
CA TRP A 54 13.14 -2.88 -12.42
C TRP A 54 14.47 -2.57 -13.13
N LYS A 55 15.49 -2.09 -12.42
CA LYS A 55 16.81 -1.83 -13.00
C LYS A 55 17.59 -3.10 -13.32
N ARG A 56 17.42 -4.16 -12.54
CA ARG A 56 18.08 -5.47 -12.74
C ARG A 56 17.53 -6.22 -13.95
N ILE A 57 16.24 -6.07 -14.24
CA ILE A 57 15.60 -6.76 -15.37
C ILE A 57 16.21 -6.32 -16.72
N PRO A 58 16.59 -7.25 -17.61
CA PRO A 58 17.11 -6.94 -18.95
C PRO A 58 16.17 -6.10 -19.82
N ALA A 59 16.74 -5.30 -20.72
CA ALA A 59 15.95 -4.46 -21.63
C ALA A 59 15.09 -5.26 -22.61
N GLN A 60 15.57 -6.46 -23.00
CA GLN A 60 14.86 -7.36 -23.91
C GLN A 60 13.52 -7.81 -23.30
N GLU A 61 13.51 -8.28 -22.05
CA GLU A 61 12.30 -8.73 -21.35
C GLU A 61 11.26 -7.61 -21.21
N LYS A 62 11.70 -6.38 -20.92
CA LYS A 62 10.82 -5.20 -20.82
C LYS A 62 10.11 -4.87 -22.13
N THR A 63 10.74 -5.19 -23.25
CA THR A 63 10.20 -4.91 -24.60
C THR A 63 9.29 -6.04 -25.06
N VAL A 64 9.66 -7.29 -24.77
CA VAL A 64 8.88 -8.47 -25.14
C VAL A 64 7.60 -8.57 -24.30
N HIS A 65 7.64 -8.16 -23.03
CA HIS A 65 6.52 -8.31 -22.09
C HIS A 65 5.99 -6.95 -21.61
N PRO A 66 4.94 -6.40 -22.26
CA PRO A 66 4.43 -5.06 -21.95
C PRO A 66 3.81 -4.96 -20.55
N ILE A 67 3.35 -6.07 -19.97
CA ILE A 67 2.79 -6.11 -18.61
C ILE A 67 3.79 -5.58 -17.58
N LEU A 68 5.06 -5.95 -17.71
CA LEU A 68 6.09 -5.53 -16.76
C LEU A 68 6.29 -4.01 -16.79
N ALA A 69 6.28 -3.42 -17.98
CA ALA A 69 6.33 -1.98 -18.15
C ALA A 69 5.06 -1.31 -17.58
N GLN A 70 3.88 -1.87 -17.80
CA GLN A 70 2.62 -1.35 -17.25
C GLN A 70 2.61 -1.37 -15.71
N ILE A 71 3.08 -2.46 -15.07
CA ILE A 71 3.24 -2.53 -13.61
C ILE A 71 4.19 -1.41 -13.15
N TRP A 72 5.31 -1.21 -13.85
CA TRP A 72 6.26 -0.16 -13.50
C TRP A 72 5.71 1.26 -13.71
N GLU A 73 4.84 1.49 -14.70
CA GLU A 73 4.13 2.76 -14.84
C GLU A 73 3.32 3.10 -13.58
N VAL A 74 2.62 2.11 -12.99
CA VAL A 74 1.92 2.28 -11.71
C VAL A 74 2.93 2.66 -10.61
N GLY A 75 4.07 1.96 -10.55
CA GLY A 75 5.16 2.27 -9.62
C GLY A 75 5.69 3.71 -9.72
N LYS A 76 5.86 4.23 -10.95
CA LYS A 76 6.27 5.63 -11.18
C LYS A 76 5.23 6.62 -10.66
N LYS A 77 3.93 6.37 -10.91
CA LYS A 77 2.84 7.23 -10.42
C LYS A 77 2.74 7.22 -8.90
N LEU A 78 2.96 6.07 -8.27
CA LEU A 78 3.09 5.95 -6.81
C LEU A 78 4.27 6.76 -6.28
N TRP A 79 5.43 6.70 -6.94
CA TRP A 79 6.62 7.46 -6.56
C TRP A 79 6.39 8.98 -6.60
N LEU A 80 5.73 9.47 -7.65
CA LEU A 80 5.38 10.88 -7.83
C LEU A 80 4.19 11.32 -6.96
N LYS A 81 3.56 10.38 -6.23
CA LYS A 81 2.36 10.60 -5.40
C LYS A 81 1.17 11.13 -6.21
N GLU A 82 1.10 10.80 -7.50
CA GLU A 82 -0.01 11.16 -8.39
C GLU A 82 -1.21 10.24 -8.14
N ARG A 83 -1.96 10.47 -7.05
CA ARG A 83 -3.03 9.58 -6.57
C ARG A 83 -4.05 9.20 -7.64
N ASN A 84 -4.67 10.21 -8.27
CA ASN A 84 -5.68 9.99 -9.30
C ASN A 84 -5.13 9.16 -10.47
N ALA A 85 -3.89 9.44 -10.88
CA ALA A 85 -3.24 8.70 -11.96
C ALA A 85 -3.01 7.23 -11.59
N VAL A 86 -2.66 6.93 -10.34
CA VAL A 86 -2.51 5.53 -9.86
C VAL A 86 -3.84 4.79 -9.99
N PHE A 87 -4.93 5.32 -9.43
CA PHE A 87 -6.25 4.68 -9.48
C PHE A 87 -6.75 4.53 -10.92
N ALA A 88 -6.60 5.57 -11.74
CA ALA A 88 -6.99 5.54 -13.15
C ALA A 88 -6.20 4.48 -13.93
N LEU A 89 -4.89 4.41 -13.73
CA LEU A 89 -4.01 3.47 -14.44
C LEU A 89 -4.29 2.01 -14.05
N ILE A 90 -4.56 1.74 -12.77
CA ILE A 90 -4.93 0.40 -12.30
C ILE A 90 -6.24 -0.07 -12.94
N ARG A 91 -7.23 0.81 -13.07
CA ARG A 91 -8.54 0.46 -13.65
C ARG A 91 -8.55 0.39 -15.18
N ALA A 92 -7.76 1.23 -15.84
CA ALA A 92 -7.71 1.30 -17.30
C ALA A 92 -6.92 0.13 -17.91
N THR A 93 -5.99 -0.45 -17.17
CA THR A 93 -5.15 -1.55 -17.65
C THR A 93 -5.85 -2.90 -17.49
N GLN A 94 -5.81 -3.73 -18.53
CA GLN A 94 -6.26 -5.12 -18.45
C GLN A 94 -5.13 -6.00 -17.89
N TRP A 95 -5.23 -6.41 -16.63
CA TRP A 95 -4.20 -7.23 -16.00
C TRP A 95 -4.44 -8.72 -16.27
N PRO A 96 -3.37 -9.51 -16.46
CA PRO A 96 -3.46 -10.97 -16.46
C PRO A 96 -4.06 -11.49 -15.15
N ALA A 97 -4.71 -12.66 -15.20
CA ALA A 97 -5.32 -13.29 -14.02
C ALA A 97 -4.34 -13.49 -12.85
N THR A 98 -3.07 -13.76 -13.15
CA THR A 98 -2.00 -13.85 -12.16
C THR A 98 -1.75 -12.52 -11.44
N ILE A 99 -1.86 -11.38 -12.14
CA ILE A 99 -1.48 -10.05 -11.64
C ILE A 99 -2.67 -9.27 -11.04
N GLN A 100 -3.88 -9.49 -11.57
CA GLN A 100 -5.12 -8.88 -11.12
C GLN A 100 -5.31 -8.85 -9.58
N PRO A 101 -5.07 -9.95 -8.82
CA PRO A 101 -5.26 -9.92 -7.36
C PRO A 101 -4.30 -8.96 -6.64
N TYR A 102 -3.06 -8.83 -7.11
CA TYR A 102 -2.10 -7.89 -6.52
C TYR A 102 -2.48 -6.44 -6.82
N MET A 103 -2.94 -6.14 -8.04
CA MET A 103 -3.38 -4.79 -8.40
C MET A 103 -4.62 -4.35 -7.63
N ALA A 104 -5.58 -5.26 -7.43
CA ALA A 104 -6.73 -5.01 -6.56
C ALA A 104 -6.29 -4.78 -5.11
N CYS A 105 -5.34 -5.58 -4.61
CA CYS A 105 -4.79 -5.36 -3.26
C CYS A 105 -4.06 -4.02 -3.13
N LEU A 106 -3.26 -3.64 -4.13
CA LEU A 106 -2.57 -2.35 -4.16
C LEU A 106 -3.57 -1.19 -4.11
N GLU A 107 -4.64 -1.25 -4.90
CA GLU A 107 -5.70 -0.25 -4.91
C GLU A 107 -6.34 -0.09 -3.52
N ASP A 108 -6.70 -1.21 -2.89
CA ASP A 108 -7.30 -1.23 -1.56
C ASP A 108 -6.35 -0.68 -0.48
N VAL A 109 -5.09 -1.12 -0.48
CA VAL A 109 -4.09 -0.67 0.49
C VAL A 109 -3.78 0.81 0.30
N TYR A 110 -3.68 1.28 -0.95
CA TYR A 110 -3.43 2.68 -1.24
C TYR A 110 -4.58 3.57 -0.76
N ARG A 111 -5.82 3.16 -1.03
CA ARG A 111 -7.02 3.84 -0.53
C ARG A 111 -7.08 3.83 0.99
N GLN A 112 -6.78 2.70 1.63
CA GLN A 112 -6.76 2.62 3.09
C GLN A 112 -5.70 3.55 3.71
N LYS A 113 -4.49 3.63 3.12
CA LYS A 113 -3.46 4.58 3.55
C LYS A 113 -3.91 6.03 3.37
N SER A 114 -4.59 6.35 2.26
CA SER A 114 -5.20 7.67 2.07
C SER A 114 -6.21 8.00 3.16
N LEU A 115 -7.11 7.08 3.50
CA LEU A 115 -8.11 7.28 4.56
C LEU A 115 -7.45 7.49 5.93
N GLN A 116 -6.42 6.71 6.26
CA GLN A 116 -5.65 6.89 7.48
C GLN A 116 -4.96 8.25 7.55
N LEU A 117 -4.39 8.70 6.42
CA LEU A 117 -3.78 10.02 6.34
C LEU A 117 -4.82 11.12 6.53
N ILE A 118 -5.97 11.00 5.87
CA ILE A 118 -7.06 11.98 5.97
C ILE A 118 -7.53 12.11 7.42
N GLY A 119 -7.80 10.99 8.08
CA GLY A 119 -8.19 10.96 9.49
C GLY A 119 -7.15 11.57 10.45
N LYS A 120 -5.86 11.53 10.09
CA LYS A 120 -4.79 12.10 10.92
C LYS A 120 -4.54 13.58 10.64
N ALA A 121 -4.61 14.00 9.38
CA ALA A 121 -4.14 15.30 8.91
C ALA A 121 -5.25 16.37 8.80
N TYR A 122 -6.51 15.97 8.69
CA TYR A 122 -7.62 16.91 8.46
C TYR A 122 -8.60 16.90 9.63
N LEU A 123 -8.97 18.10 10.06
CA LEU A 123 -10.16 18.32 10.91
C LEU A 123 -11.43 18.36 10.04
N SER A 124 -11.32 19.03 8.89
CA SER A 124 -12.33 19.05 7.84
C SER A 124 -11.64 19.05 6.48
N ILE A 125 -12.30 18.48 5.46
CA ILE A 125 -11.82 18.42 4.08
C ILE A 125 -12.99 18.60 3.12
N GLN A 126 -12.75 19.26 1.99
CA GLN A 126 -13.74 19.40 0.92
C GLN A 126 -14.05 18.04 0.28
N ALA A 127 -15.32 17.81 -0.08
CA ALA A 127 -15.76 16.57 -0.72
C ALA A 127 -15.00 16.26 -2.02
N ALA A 128 -14.69 17.28 -2.83
CA ALA A 128 -13.91 17.12 -4.06
C ALA A 128 -12.49 16.62 -3.77
N SER A 129 -11.77 17.28 -2.85
CA SER A 129 -10.43 16.84 -2.45
C SER A 129 -10.46 15.44 -1.81
N PHE A 130 -11.48 15.12 -1.02
CA PHE A 130 -11.63 13.77 -0.49
C PHE A 130 -11.74 12.72 -1.60
N ALA A 131 -12.61 12.97 -2.60
CA ALA A 131 -12.80 12.08 -3.74
C ALA A 131 -11.48 11.83 -4.51
N GLU A 132 -10.68 12.88 -4.73
CA GLU A 132 -9.35 12.75 -5.34
C GLU A 132 -8.38 11.90 -4.50
N LEU A 133 -8.37 12.10 -3.18
CA LEU A 133 -7.43 11.39 -2.31
C LEU A 133 -7.77 9.89 -2.20
N VAL A 134 -9.04 9.50 -2.36
CA VAL A 134 -9.50 8.09 -2.31
C VAL A 134 -9.65 7.44 -3.68
N GLY A 135 -9.46 8.19 -4.76
CA GLY A 135 -9.49 7.69 -6.13
C GLY A 135 -10.88 7.56 -6.75
N TYR A 136 -11.85 8.36 -6.31
CA TYR A 136 -13.23 8.34 -6.82
C TYR A 136 -13.66 9.69 -7.40
N SER A 137 -12.71 10.45 -7.95
CA SER A 137 -12.96 11.75 -8.59
C SER A 137 -14.13 11.73 -9.58
N ASP A 138 -14.25 10.65 -10.36
CA ASP A 138 -15.27 10.48 -11.41
C ASP A 138 -16.43 9.56 -10.98
N GLN A 139 -16.51 9.18 -9.70
CA GLN A 139 -17.46 8.18 -9.19
C GLN A 139 -18.16 8.67 -7.92
N PRO A 140 -19.11 9.62 -8.02
CA PRO A 140 -19.78 10.20 -6.86
C PRO A 140 -20.53 9.15 -6.02
N GLU A 141 -21.15 8.16 -6.67
CA GLU A 141 -21.88 7.08 -5.99
C GLU A 141 -20.97 6.23 -5.08
N GLU A 142 -19.72 5.97 -5.51
CA GLU A 142 -18.76 5.20 -4.72
C GLU A 142 -18.19 6.01 -3.56
N VAL A 143 -18.11 7.35 -3.71
CA VAL A 143 -17.77 8.26 -2.61
C VAL A 143 -18.86 8.21 -1.54
N GLU A 144 -20.13 8.29 -1.93
CA GLU A 144 -21.27 8.24 -1.00
C GLU A 144 -21.30 6.92 -0.21
N LYS A 145 -21.23 5.77 -0.90
CA LYS A 145 -21.14 4.46 -0.25
C LYS A 145 -19.94 4.35 0.70
N LEU A 146 -18.79 4.89 0.31
CA LEU A 146 -17.60 4.90 1.15
C LEU A 146 -17.82 5.76 2.41
N LEU A 147 -18.43 6.93 2.27
CA LEU A 147 -18.74 7.81 3.39
C LEU A 147 -19.75 7.18 4.34
N GLU A 148 -20.82 6.57 3.85
CA GLU A 148 -21.78 5.84 4.68
C GLU A 148 -21.10 4.75 5.51
N ARG A 149 -20.18 3.99 4.89
CA ARG A 149 -19.38 2.99 5.61
C ARG A 149 -18.51 3.63 6.69
N LEU A 150 -17.82 4.73 6.36
CA LEU A 150 -16.95 5.44 7.31
C LEU A 150 -17.73 6.09 8.46
N GLN A 151 -18.94 6.58 8.20
CA GLN A 151 -19.85 7.07 9.24
C GLN A 151 -20.23 5.94 10.20
N ARG A 152 -20.64 4.78 9.67
CA ARG A 152 -21.05 3.62 10.46
C ARG A 152 -19.92 3.03 11.29
N GLU A 153 -18.74 2.85 10.68
CA GLU A 153 -17.63 2.13 11.29
C GLU A 153 -16.69 3.03 12.10
N GLN A 154 -16.47 4.27 11.64
CA GLN A 154 -15.45 5.17 12.18
C GLN A 154 -16.04 6.47 12.74
N GLY A 155 -17.35 6.70 12.61
CA GLY A 155 -18.02 7.89 13.15
C GLY A 155 -17.57 9.19 12.50
N TRP A 156 -17.21 9.15 11.20
CA TRP A 156 -16.98 10.37 10.42
C TRP A 156 -18.32 11.10 10.25
N THR A 157 -18.31 12.39 9.95
CA THR A 157 -19.53 13.17 9.71
C THR A 157 -19.39 14.02 8.47
N CYS A 158 -20.50 14.37 7.81
CA CYS A 158 -20.50 15.24 6.64
C CYS A 158 -21.49 16.39 6.82
N ASP A 159 -21.07 17.59 6.40
CA ASP A 159 -21.92 18.76 6.22
C ASP A 159 -22.26 18.88 4.73
N VAL A 160 -23.53 18.61 4.40
CA VAL A 160 -24.04 18.62 3.02
C VAL A 160 -24.11 20.05 2.47
N ALA A 161 -24.40 21.05 3.31
CA ALA A 161 -24.52 22.44 2.90
C ALA A 161 -23.15 23.04 2.56
N ALA A 162 -22.14 22.74 3.38
CA ALA A 162 -20.77 23.21 3.18
C ALA A 162 -19.93 22.30 2.27
N ARG A 163 -20.44 21.11 1.90
CA ARG A 163 -19.70 20.04 1.19
C ARG A 163 -18.39 19.67 1.90
N LEU A 164 -18.44 19.61 3.23
CA LEU A 164 -17.30 19.29 4.09
C LEU A 164 -17.46 17.91 4.71
N ILE A 165 -16.39 17.14 4.72
CA ILE A 165 -16.26 15.89 5.45
C ILE A 165 -15.40 16.18 6.68
N MET A 166 -15.83 15.70 7.84
CA MET A 166 -15.13 15.80 9.11
C MET A 166 -14.64 14.40 9.50
N PRO A 167 -13.37 14.07 9.21
CA PRO A 167 -12.78 12.79 9.56
C PRO A 167 -12.67 12.64 11.08
N LYS A 168 -12.91 11.42 11.57
CA LYS A 168 -12.58 11.11 12.97
C LYS A 168 -11.14 10.66 13.06
N ARG A 169 -10.38 11.29 13.96
CA ARG A 169 -9.00 10.86 14.23
C ARG A 169 -9.00 9.41 14.68
N PRO A 170 -8.22 8.52 14.01
CA PRO A 170 -8.10 7.15 14.47
C PRO A 170 -7.58 7.16 15.91
N ALA A 171 -8.18 6.36 16.78
CA ALA A 171 -7.72 6.22 18.16
C ALA A 171 -6.22 5.89 18.14
N ALA A 172 -5.45 6.56 19.00
CA ALA A 172 -4.05 6.20 19.15
C ALA A 172 -3.99 4.71 19.51
N PRO A 173 -3.07 3.93 18.93
CA PRO A 173 -2.84 2.58 19.43
C PRO A 173 -2.60 2.71 20.93
N ASN A 174 -3.29 1.91 21.73
CA ASN A 174 -2.94 1.73 23.13
C ASN A 174 -1.52 1.15 23.12
N VAL A 175 -0.52 2.02 23.11
CA VAL A 175 0.85 1.65 23.38
C VAL A 175 0.77 1.11 24.79
N PRO A 176 0.96 -0.21 25.01
CA PRO A 176 1.09 -0.70 26.36
C PRO A 176 2.22 0.12 26.96
N LEU A 177 1.92 0.89 28.00
CA LEU A 177 2.99 1.42 28.84
C LEU A 177 3.81 0.18 29.21
N MET A 178 5.07 0.16 28.76
CA MET A 178 6.01 -0.93 28.96
C MET A 178 5.82 -1.43 30.39
N ARG A 179 5.52 -2.72 30.58
CA ARG A 179 5.14 -3.21 31.91
C ARG A 179 6.29 -2.90 32.85
N ASN A 180 6.03 -2.40 34.06
CA ASN A 180 7.09 -2.00 35.00
C ASN A 180 8.20 -3.06 35.15
N GLU A 181 7.83 -4.35 35.05
CA GLU A 181 8.77 -5.48 35.10
C GLU A 181 9.74 -5.53 33.90
N GLU A 182 9.26 -5.25 32.68
CA GLU A 182 10.10 -5.20 31.47
C GLU A 182 11.05 -4.00 31.51
N GLN A 183 10.59 -2.87 32.08
CA GLN A 183 11.43 -1.69 32.33
C GLN A 183 12.51 -2.00 33.38
N LEU A 184 12.15 -2.70 34.46
CA LEU A 184 13.10 -3.12 35.49
C LEU A 184 14.14 -4.09 34.94
N GLN A 185 13.74 -5.10 34.16
CA GLN A 185 14.67 -6.02 33.50
C GLN A 185 15.63 -5.28 32.56
N SER A 186 15.11 -4.31 31.79
CA SER A 186 15.94 -3.48 30.92
C SER A 186 16.95 -2.66 31.72
N LEU A 187 16.52 -1.99 32.79
CA LEU A 187 17.40 -1.22 33.67
C LEU A 187 18.46 -2.09 34.33
N THR A 188 18.10 -3.27 34.83
CA THR A 188 19.06 -4.24 35.40
C THR A 188 20.08 -4.69 34.35
N SER A 189 19.66 -4.94 33.11
CA SER A 189 20.59 -5.28 32.03
C SER A 189 21.56 -4.13 31.71
N PHE A 190 21.08 -2.88 31.67
CA PHE A 190 21.93 -1.71 31.45
C PHE A 190 22.95 -1.51 32.56
N VAL A 191 22.55 -1.67 33.82
CA VAL A 191 23.47 -1.58 34.96
C VAL A 191 24.53 -2.68 34.89
N SER A 192 24.11 -3.93 34.64
CA SER A 192 25.06 -5.06 34.52
C SER A 192 26.06 -4.92 33.37
N PHE A 193 25.67 -4.22 32.29
CA PHE A 193 26.55 -3.92 31.16
C PHE A 193 27.57 -2.84 31.49
N LEU A 194 27.22 -1.85 32.32
CA LEU A 194 28.11 -0.76 32.71
C LEU A 194 29.06 -1.14 33.85
N GLU A 195 28.71 -2.15 34.64
CA GLU A 195 29.53 -2.63 35.77
C GLU A 195 30.64 -3.63 35.35
N ASN A 196 30.62 -4.12 34.10
CA ASN A 196 31.68 -4.95 33.51
C ASN A 196 32.53 -4.15 32.51
#